data_AF-D3AW92-F1
#
_entry.id   AF-D3AW92-F1
#
_cell.length_a   1.000
_cell.length_b   1.000
_cell.length_c   1.000
_cell.angle_alpha   90.00
_cell.angle_beta   90.00
_cell.angle_gamma   90.00
#
_symmetry.space_group_name_H-M   'P 1'
#
loop_
_entity.id
_entity.type
_entity.pdbx_description
1 polymer ?
#
loop_
_entity_poly.entity_id
_entity_poly.type
_entity_poly.pdbx_seq_one_letter_code
_entity_poly.pdbx_strand_id
1 'polypeptide(L)'
;MLRFDQLFEQEKDFKVDTKRFRNLAPTNLIDETVKNLKQNKFDVTVVDDAQAALEFLEKNIPENVTLMSGGSVTLDEIGFKNYQFTTDKFKNLHADILKEKDPLKADYLRRKALSADYFLSSVSAISKDGKLFVVDASGTRCGGFLTAAKKFKVAVGGMNRTHILIIKKVLGY
;
A
#
# COMPACT_ATOMS: atom_id res chain seq x y z
N MET A 1 6.80 -0.92 -11.40
CA MET A 1 5.40 -1.03 -11.88
C MET A 1 5.07 0.24 -12.61
N LEU A 2 4.34 0.13 -13.71
CA LEU A 2 3.87 1.30 -14.47
C LEU A 2 2.65 1.88 -13.76
N ARG A 3 2.57 3.20 -13.72
CA ARG A 3 1.33 3.90 -13.42
C ARG A 3 0.40 3.81 -14.63
N PHE A 4 -0.88 4.10 -14.41
CA PHE A 4 -1.87 4.00 -15.46
C PHE A 4 -1.63 4.96 -16.64
N ASP A 5 -1.15 6.17 -16.36
CA ASP A 5 -0.76 7.15 -17.38
C ASP A 5 0.41 6.66 -18.26
N GLN A 6 1.29 5.82 -17.70
CA GLN A 6 2.45 5.26 -18.38
C GLN A 6 2.13 4.01 -19.20
N LEU A 7 0.96 3.39 -19.03
CA LEU A 7 0.57 2.18 -19.78
C LEU A 7 0.50 2.45 -21.28
N PHE A 8 -0.04 3.61 -21.66
CA PHE A 8 -0.19 4.01 -23.06
C PHE A 8 1.13 4.34 -23.77
N GLU A 9 2.19 4.62 -22.99
CA GLU A 9 3.53 4.86 -23.54
C GLU A 9 4.21 3.54 -23.95
N GLN A 10 3.96 2.45 -23.21
CA GLN A 10 4.54 1.14 -23.50
C GLN A 10 3.71 0.32 -24.50
N GLU A 11 2.39 0.33 -24.36
CA GLU A 11 1.49 -0.40 -25.26
C GLU A 11 0.62 0.60 -26.04
N LYS A 12 1.14 1.07 -27.18
CA LYS A 12 0.49 2.09 -28.01
C LYS A 12 -0.91 1.69 -28.50
N ASP A 13 -1.15 0.39 -28.65
CA ASP A 13 -2.45 -0.16 -29.07
C ASP A 13 -3.39 -0.47 -27.90
N PHE A 14 -2.94 -0.26 -26.65
CA PHE A 14 -3.75 -0.51 -25.47
C PHE A 14 -4.88 0.51 -25.35
N LYS A 15 -6.10 0.06 -25.64
CA LYS A 15 -7.32 0.84 -25.47
C LYS A 15 -7.99 0.41 -24.17
N VAL A 16 -7.90 1.26 -23.14
CA VAL A 16 -8.64 1.01 -21.91
C VAL A 16 -10.08 1.49 -22.06
N ASP A 17 -11.03 0.64 -21.69
CA ASP A 17 -12.42 1.03 -21.51
C ASP A 17 -12.57 1.74 -20.16
N THR A 18 -12.36 3.07 -20.14
CA THR A 18 -12.50 3.90 -18.93
C THR A 18 -13.94 4.00 -18.43
N LYS A 19 -14.92 3.64 -19.26
CA LYS A 19 -16.33 3.60 -18.86
C LYS A 19 -16.67 2.31 -18.12
N ARG A 20 -15.91 1.25 -18.35
CA ARG A 20 -16.04 -0.03 -17.63
C ARG A 20 -15.07 -0.12 -16.47
N PHE A 21 -13.83 0.27 -16.68
CA PHE A 21 -12.75 0.23 -15.70
C PHE A 21 -12.42 1.65 -15.26
N ARG A 22 -12.08 1.83 -13.98
CA ARG A 22 -11.86 3.15 -13.35
C ARG A 22 -13.11 3.97 -12.99
N ASN A 23 -14.27 3.34 -12.81
CA ASN A 23 -15.41 3.98 -12.14
C ASN A 23 -15.27 3.95 -10.61
N LEU A 24 -15.81 4.97 -9.95
CA LEU A 24 -15.94 4.96 -8.49
C LEU A 24 -16.91 3.86 -8.04
N ALA A 25 -16.58 3.19 -6.95
CA ALA A 25 -17.53 2.33 -6.27
C ALA A 25 -18.67 3.21 -5.73
N PRO A 26 -19.93 2.74 -5.81
CA PRO A 26 -21.05 3.41 -5.14
C PRO A 26 -20.80 3.57 -3.63
N THR A 27 -21.20 4.70 -3.04
CA THR A 27 -20.96 5.00 -1.62
C THR A 27 -21.49 3.92 -0.68
N ASN A 28 -22.67 3.36 -0.96
CA ASN A 28 -23.24 2.27 -0.17
C ASN A 28 -22.37 1.01 -0.17
N LEU A 29 -21.70 0.70 -1.28
CA LEU A 29 -20.76 -0.43 -1.36
C LEU A 29 -19.48 -0.15 -0.57
N ILE A 30 -19.02 1.11 -0.57
CA ILE A 30 -17.88 1.54 0.25
C ILE A 30 -18.21 1.37 1.72
N ASP A 31 -19.35 1.89 2.17
CA ASP A 31 -19.80 1.82 3.57
C ASP A 31 -19.97 0.38 4.04
N GLU A 32 -20.58 -0.48 3.21
CA GLU A 32 -20.71 -1.91 3.49
C GLU A 32 -19.34 -2.60 3.61
N THR A 33 -18.43 -2.31 2.69
CA THR A 33 -17.07 -2.86 2.71
C THR A 33 -16.30 -2.40 3.95
N VAL A 34 -16.40 -1.11 4.31
CA VAL A 34 -15.78 -0.55 5.53
C VAL A 34 -16.32 -1.25 6.78
N LYS A 35 -17.65 -1.45 6.86
CA LYS A 35 -18.28 -2.18 7.96
C LYS A 35 -17.72 -3.61 8.07
N ASN A 36 -17.65 -4.32 6.96
CA ASN A 36 -17.17 -5.71 6.94
C ASN A 36 -15.67 -5.82 7.26
N LEU A 37 -14.85 -4.87 6.79
CA LEU A 37 -13.43 -4.76 7.18
C LEU A 37 -13.29 -4.54 8.70
N LYS A 38 -14.10 -3.67 9.29
CA LYS A 38 -14.12 -3.43 10.74
C LYS A 38 -14.52 -4.67 11.53
N GLN A 39 -15.52 -5.42 11.06
CA GLN A 39 -15.89 -6.71 11.64
C GLN A 39 -14.72 -7.71 11.59
N ASN A 40 -13.92 -7.68 10.52
CA ASN A 40 -12.71 -8.48 10.34
C ASN A 40 -11.46 -7.91 11.05
N LYS A 41 -11.64 -7.04 12.06
CA LYS A 41 -10.57 -6.49 12.91
C LYS A 41 -9.57 -5.59 12.16
N PHE A 42 -10.02 -4.98 11.08
CA PHE A 42 -9.31 -3.87 10.46
C PHE A 42 -9.86 -2.54 10.96
N ASP A 43 -8.98 -1.61 11.30
CA ASP A 43 -9.31 -0.20 11.37
C ASP A 43 -9.23 0.38 9.95
N VAL A 44 -10.18 1.22 9.60
CA VAL A 44 -10.36 1.70 8.23
C VAL A 44 -10.65 3.19 8.26
N THR A 45 -9.80 3.96 7.60
CA THR A 45 -9.99 5.38 7.33
C THR A 45 -10.23 5.55 5.84
N VAL A 46 -11.29 6.26 5.48
CA VAL A 46 -11.55 6.70 4.11
C VAL A 46 -11.09 8.13 4.01
N VAL A 47 -10.30 8.44 2.97
CA VAL A 47 -9.86 9.80 2.66
C VAL A 47 -10.25 10.17 1.23
N ASP A 48 -10.47 11.46 1.01
CA ASP A 48 -11.13 11.99 -0.18
C ASP A 48 -10.21 12.12 -1.40
N ASP A 49 -8.89 12.17 -1.19
CA ASP A 49 -7.94 12.29 -2.29
C ASP A 49 -6.53 11.81 -1.92
N ALA A 50 -5.65 11.84 -2.93
CA ALA A 50 -4.25 11.46 -2.81
C ALA A 50 -3.46 12.31 -1.81
N GLN A 51 -3.78 13.61 -1.70
CA GLN A 51 -3.09 14.51 -0.79
C GLN A 51 -3.49 14.19 0.66
N ALA A 52 -4.78 14.05 0.94
CA ALA A 52 -5.29 13.64 2.24
C ALA A 52 -4.74 12.27 2.66
N ALA A 53 -4.54 11.36 1.70
CA ALA A 53 -3.90 10.07 1.96
C ALA A 53 -2.43 10.21 2.37
N LEU A 54 -1.66 11.06 1.68
CA LEU A 54 -0.26 11.32 2.03
C LEU A 54 -0.17 11.97 3.42
N GLU A 55 -0.92 13.04 3.67
CA GLU A 55 -0.94 13.74 4.95
C GLU A 55 -1.31 12.80 6.10
N PHE A 56 -2.27 11.91 5.88
CA PHE A 56 -2.63 10.88 6.86
C PHE A 56 -1.43 9.96 7.17
N LEU A 57 -0.72 9.47 6.15
CA LEU A 57 0.44 8.59 6.34
C LEU A 57 1.57 9.32 7.06
N GLU A 58 1.90 10.54 6.66
CA GLU A 58 2.93 11.36 7.30
C GLU A 58 2.64 11.56 8.78
N LYS A 59 1.39 11.85 9.14
CA LYS A 59 0.98 12.07 10.53
C LYS A 59 0.98 10.79 11.38
N ASN A 60 0.59 9.65 10.81
CA ASN A 60 0.34 8.42 11.57
C ASN A 60 1.55 7.46 11.65
N ILE A 61 2.59 7.67 10.85
CA ILE A 61 3.85 6.93 10.98
C ILE A 61 4.72 7.63 12.05
N PRO A 62 5.08 6.94 13.17
CA PRO A 62 5.92 7.53 14.21
C PRO A 62 7.36 7.76 13.74
N GLU A 63 8.06 8.59 14.48
CA GLU A 63 9.49 8.82 14.28
C GLU A 63 10.34 7.65 14.81
N ASN A 64 11.57 7.53 14.31
CA ASN A 64 12.58 6.58 14.78
C ASN A 64 12.16 5.09 14.70
N VAL A 65 11.20 4.77 13.83
CA VAL A 65 10.79 3.38 13.51
C VAL A 65 11.49 2.87 12.26
N THR A 66 11.45 1.55 12.05
CA THR A 66 11.82 0.95 10.76
C THR A 66 10.60 0.83 9.84
N LEU A 67 10.72 1.31 8.62
CA LEU A 67 9.63 1.25 7.64
C LEU A 67 10.07 0.48 6.40
N MET A 68 9.27 -0.50 6.00
CA MET A 68 9.39 -1.23 4.75
C MET A 68 8.15 -0.97 3.89
N SER A 69 8.34 -0.76 2.60
CA SER A 69 7.24 -0.72 1.64
C SER A 69 7.36 -1.84 0.61
N GLY A 70 6.24 -2.51 0.37
CA GLY A 70 6.09 -3.40 -0.79
C GLY A 70 5.70 -2.58 -2.02
N GLY A 71 6.03 -3.08 -3.22
CA GLY A 71 5.70 -2.39 -4.46
C GLY A 71 4.21 -2.00 -4.54
N SER A 72 3.94 -0.73 -4.81
CA SER A 72 2.57 -0.20 -4.87
C SER A 72 2.49 1.00 -5.79
N VAL A 73 1.73 0.88 -6.88
CA VAL A 73 1.44 2.03 -7.76
C VAL A 73 0.67 3.10 -7.00
N THR A 74 -0.21 2.71 -6.08
CA THR A 74 -1.00 3.67 -5.29
C THR A 74 -0.12 4.50 -4.36
N LEU A 75 0.87 3.91 -3.69
CA LEU A 75 1.83 4.68 -2.88
C LEU A 75 2.69 5.63 -3.74
N ASP A 76 2.99 5.24 -4.97
CA ASP A 76 3.69 6.10 -5.94
C ASP A 76 2.79 7.26 -6.39
N GLU A 77 1.52 6.99 -6.70
CA GLU A 77 0.52 7.98 -7.14
C GLU A 77 0.18 9.02 -6.06
N ILE A 78 0.12 8.63 -4.78
CA ILE A 78 -0.12 9.58 -3.68
C ILE A 78 1.14 10.34 -3.26
N GLY A 79 2.30 10.09 -3.89
CA GLY A 79 3.56 10.75 -3.55
C GLY A 79 4.30 10.18 -2.33
N PHE A 80 3.75 9.15 -1.67
CA PHE A 80 4.36 8.55 -0.48
C PHE A 80 5.74 7.96 -0.78
N LYS A 81 5.95 7.37 -1.95
CA LYS A 81 7.29 6.86 -2.31
C LYS A 81 8.33 7.97 -2.35
N ASN A 82 8.01 9.15 -2.86
CA ASN A 82 8.96 10.26 -2.85
C ASN A 82 9.27 10.66 -1.41
N TYR A 83 8.23 10.89 -0.61
CA TYR A 83 8.35 11.21 0.82
C TYR A 83 9.21 10.19 1.58
N GLN A 84 8.96 8.90 1.38
CA GLN A 84 9.69 7.80 2.03
C GLN A 84 11.20 7.84 1.76
N PHE A 85 11.62 8.35 0.60
CA PHE A 85 13.04 8.41 0.21
C PHE A 85 13.72 9.72 0.59
N THR A 86 12.96 10.78 0.86
CA THR A 86 13.50 12.10 1.20
C THR A 86 13.45 12.41 2.69
N THR A 87 12.52 11.81 3.44
CA THR A 87 12.40 12.00 4.88
C THR A 87 13.45 11.22 5.67
N ASP A 88 13.88 11.80 6.80
CA ASP A 88 14.72 11.19 7.83
C ASP A 88 13.90 10.69 9.04
N LYS A 89 12.57 10.88 9.02
CA LYS A 89 11.65 10.55 10.11
C LYS A 89 11.74 9.09 10.57
N PHE A 90 12.02 8.17 9.66
CA PHE A 90 12.10 6.73 9.92
C PHE A 90 13.22 6.09 9.09
N LYS A 91 13.65 4.90 9.52
CA LYS A 91 14.62 4.11 8.76
C LYS A 91 13.93 3.41 7.59
N ASN A 92 14.18 3.89 6.38
CA ASN A 92 13.66 3.30 5.14
C ASN A 92 14.43 2.04 4.72
N LEU A 93 13.91 0.87 5.06
CA LEU A 93 14.53 -0.43 4.71
C LEU A 93 14.45 -0.73 3.21
N HIS A 94 13.47 -0.16 2.49
CA HIS A 94 13.37 -0.33 1.04
C HIS A 94 14.54 0.36 0.33
N ALA A 95 14.94 1.56 0.78
CA ALA A 95 16.12 2.24 0.26
C ALA A 95 17.41 1.44 0.53
N ASP A 96 17.54 0.84 1.71
CA ASP A 96 18.70 -0.02 2.05
C ASP A 96 18.81 -1.22 1.08
N ILE A 97 17.68 -1.86 0.76
CA ILE A 97 17.62 -2.98 -0.20
C ILE A 97 18.03 -2.52 -1.61
N LEU A 98 17.56 -1.36 -2.07
CA LEU A 98 17.85 -0.87 -3.42
C LEU A 98 19.29 -0.38 -3.60
N LYS A 99 19.95 0.04 -2.52
CA LYS A 99 21.37 0.45 -2.53
C LYS A 99 22.33 -0.74 -2.58
N GLU A 100 21.90 -1.91 -2.10
CA GLU A 100 22.70 -3.13 -2.13
C GLU A 100 22.83 -3.67 -3.55
N LYS A 101 24.07 -3.85 -4.00
CA LYS A 101 24.41 -4.31 -5.36
C LYS A 101 24.59 -5.82 -5.44
N ASP A 102 24.92 -6.47 -4.32
CA ASP A 102 25.01 -7.92 -4.23
C ASP A 102 23.61 -8.53 -4.13
N PRO A 103 23.17 -9.33 -5.13
CA PRO A 103 21.83 -9.91 -5.14
C PRO A 103 21.52 -10.78 -3.91
N LEU A 104 22.50 -11.52 -3.40
CA LEU A 104 22.31 -12.41 -2.25
C LEU A 104 22.11 -11.62 -0.96
N LYS A 105 22.88 -10.53 -0.79
CA LYS A 105 22.71 -9.61 0.34
C LYS A 105 21.40 -8.85 0.22
N ALA A 106 21.02 -8.39 -0.97
CA ALA A 106 19.75 -7.73 -1.20
C ALA A 106 18.56 -8.65 -0.84
N ASP A 107 18.62 -9.93 -1.21
CA ASP A 107 17.60 -10.92 -0.82
C ASP A 107 17.55 -11.19 0.68
N TYR A 108 18.71 -11.25 1.34
CA TYR A 108 18.76 -11.33 2.80
C TYR A 108 18.13 -10.11 3.47
N LEU A 109 18.45 -8.90 2.99
CA LEU A 109 17.84 -7.65 3.46
C LEU A 109 16.34 -7.62 3.22
N ARG A 110 15.84 -8.12 2.08
CA ARG A 110 14.39 -8.25 1.80
C ARG A 110 13.70 -9.10 2.85
N ARG A 111 14.24 -10.28 3.17
CA ARG A 111 13.68 -11.15 4.22
C ARG A 111 13.70 -10.47 5.58
N LYS A 112 14.81 -9.81 5.93
CA LYS A 112 14.92 -9.06 7.19
C LYS A 112 13.94 -7.89 7.27
N ALA A 113 13.70 -7.19 6.17
CA ALA A 113 12.78 -6.07 6.12
C ALA A 113 11.31 -6.47 6.33
N LEU A 114 10.96 -7.75 6.22
CA LEU A 114 9.63 -8.26 6.58
C LEU A 114 9.34 -8.20 8.08
N SER A 115 10.38 -7.97 8.91
CA SER A 115 10.24 -7.71 10.35
C SER A 115 10.30 -6.20 10.69
N ALA A 116 10.09 -5.32 9.71
CA ALA A 116 9.99 -3.88 9.96
C ALA A 116 8.90 -3.57 11.00
N ASP A 117 9.07 -2.46 11.70
CA ASP A 117 8.03 -1.94 12.58
C ASP A 117 6.74 -1.69 11.79
N TYR A 118 6.85 -0.98 10.66
CA TYR A 118 5.75 -0.60 9.78
C TYR A 118 5.92 -1.23 8.39
N PHE A 119 4.83 -1.79 7.85
CA PHE A 119 4.78 -2.29 6.48
C PHE A 119 3.64 -1.64 5.70
N LEU A 120 3.98 -1.00 4.58
CA LEU A 120 3.03 -0.28 3.73
C LEU A 120 3.02 -0.87 2.31
N SER A 121 1.83 -1.12 1.78
CA SER A 121 1.67 -1.45 0.36
C SER A 121 0.22 -1.26 -0.08
N SER A 122 -0.09 -1.45 -1.36
CA SER A 122 -1.47 -1.64 -1.81
C SER A 122 -1.79 -3.12 -1.93
N VAL A 123 -3.08 -3.44 -1.84
CA VAL A 123 -3.62 -4.77 -2.11
C VAL A 123 -4.09 -4.85 -3.55
N SER A 124 -4.16 -6.05 -4.10
CA SER A 124 -4.66 -6.26 -5.47
C SER A 124 -6.18 -6.04 -5.54
N ALA A 125 -6.92 -6.46 -4.50
CA ALA A 125 -8.36 -6.23 -4.40
C ALA A 125 -8.84 -6.29 -2.94
N ILE A 126 -10.02 -5.73 -2.71
CA ILE A 126 -10.78 -5.84 -1.45
C ILE A 126 -12.15 -6.41 -1.83
N SER A 127 -12.58 -7.51 -1.20
CA SER A 127 -13.94 -8.01 -1.40
C SER A 127 -14.95 -7.23 -0.57
N LYS A 128 -16.20 -7.20 -1.02
CA LYS A 128 -17.34 -6.71 -0.24
C LYS A 128 -17.41 -7.30 1.17
N ASP A 129 -17.03 -8.57 1.35
CA ASP A 129 -17.03 -9.26 2.65
C ASP A 129 -15.84 -8.86 3.55
N GLY A 130 -15.10 -7.80 3.20
CA GLY A 130 -14.01 -7.26 4.01
C GLY A 130 -12.73 -8.10 4.01
N LYS A 131 -12.41 -8.77 2.91
CA LYS A 131 -11.18 -9.58 2.76
C LYS A 131 -10.20 -8.88 1.83
N LEU A 132 -8.91 -8.93 2.17
CA LEU A 132 -7.82 -8.37 1.36
C LEU A 132 -7.22 -9.46 0.48
N PHE A 133 -7.04 -9.16 -0.80
CA PHE A 133 -6.40 -10.05 -1.77
C PHE A 133 -5.06 -9.48 -2.19
N VAL A 134 -4.00 -10.26 -2.03
CA VAL A 134 -2.63 -9.88 -2.35
C VAL A 134 -2.06 -10.95 -3.27
N VAL A 135 -1.54 -10.51 -4.42
CA VAL A 135 -0.89 -11.39 -5.39
C VAL A 135 0.43 -10.74 -5.76
N ASP A 136 1.57 -11.34 -5.41
CA ASP A 136 2.87 -10.76 -5.64
C ASP A 136 3.88 -11.77 -6.21
N ALA A 137 4.79 -11.27 -7.05
CA ALA A 137 5.81 -12.12 -7.66
C ALA A 137 6.92 -12.50 -6.67
N SER A 138 7.40 -11.52 -5.89
CA SER A 138 8.53 -11.70 -4.96
C SER A 138 8.13 -12.19 -3.56
N GLY A 139 6.83 -12.37 -3.28
CA GLY A 139 6.33 -12.70 -1.95
C GLY A 139 6.46 -11.58 -0.88
N THR A 140 7.01 -10.41 -1.23
CA THR A 140 7.28 -9.32 -0.27
C THR A 140 6.02 -8.73 0.35
N ARG A 141 4.93 -8.58 -0.43
CA ARG A 141 3.65 -8.07 0.07
C ARG A 141 2.94 -9.11 0.92
N CYS A 142 2.86 -10.35 0.45
CA CYS A 142 2.25 -11.45 1.20
C CYS A 142 2.99 -11.66 2.53
N GLY A 143 4.32 -11.73 2.49
CA GLY A 143 5.16 -11.79 3.69
C GLY A 143 4.94 -10.60 4.60
N GLY A 144 5.11 -9.37 4.10
CA GLY A 144 5.04 -8.14 4.91
C GLY A 144 3.68 -7.93 5.58
N PHE A 145 2.57 -8.17 4.87
CA PHE A 145 1.23 -8.11 5.44
C PHE A 145 0.96 -9.17 6.50
N LEU A 146 1.71 -10.27 6.54
CA LEU A 146 1.59 -11.29 7.57
C LEU A 146 2.57 -11.07 8.72
N THR A 147 3.84 -10.83 8.43
CA THR A 147 4.96 -10.88 9.40
C THR A 147 5.28 -9.57 10.09
N ALA A 148 4.97 -8.40 9.50
CA ALA A 148 5.22 -7.08 10.12
C ALA A 148 4.22 -6.79 11.27
N ALA A 149 3.79 -7.83 11.97
CA ALA A 149 2.70 -7.87 12.93
C ALA A 149 3.02 -7.22 14.28
N LYS A 150 3.82 -6.16 14.32
CA LYS A 150 3.96 -5.35 15.55
C LYS A 150 3.38 -3.95 15.41
N LYS A 151 3.46 -3.29 14.25
CA LYS A 151 2.94 -1.92 14.11
C LYS A 151 2.32 -1.71 12.72
N PHE A 152 1.02 -1.43 12.70
CA PHE A 152 0.35 -0.70 11.61
C PHE A 152 0.66 -1.15 10.16
N LYS A 153 -0.18 -2.04 9.62
CA LYS A 153 -0.12 -2.45 8.21
C LYS A 153 -1.08 -1.60 7.41
N VAL A 154 -0.63 -0.76 6.48
CA VAL A 154 -1.54 0.00 5.61
C VAL A 154 -1.69 -0.72 4.28
N ALA A 155 -2.93 -1.09 3.96
CA ALA A 155 -3.34 -1.33 2.59
C ALA A 155 -4.00 -0.07 2.04
N VAL A 156 -3.48 0.47 0.94
CA VAL A 156 -4.09 1.56 0.19
C VAL A 156 -4.90 0.97 -0.97
N GLY A 157 -6.23 1.01 -0.87
CA GLY A 157 -7.14 0.58 -1.94
C GLY A 157 -7.56 1.79 -2.79
N GLY A 158 -7.11 1.84 -4.04
CA GLY A 158 -7.45 2.93 -4.95
C GLY A 158 -8.81 2.70 -5.62
N MET A 159 -9.86 3.37 -5.16
CA MET A 159 -11.09 3.55 -5.93
C MET A 159 -10.96 4.89 -6.64
N ASN A 160 -10.29 4.87 -7.80
CA ASN A 160 -10.12 5.99 -8.74
C ASN A 160 -10.00 7.39 -8.14
N ARG A 161 -8.78 7.79 -7.77
CA ARG A 161 -8.35 9.18 -7.48
C ARG A 161 -9.11 9.96 -6.37
N THR A 162 -10.32 9.56 -5.98
CA THR A 162 -11.20 10.32 -5.06
C THR A 162 -11.66 9.54 -3.83
N HIS A 163 -11.43 8.23 -3.72
CA HIS A 163 -11.65 7.53 -2.46
C HIS A 163 -10.50 6.55 -2.23
N ILE A 164 -9.71 6.83 -1.20
CA ILE A 164 -8.60 5.99 -0.80
C ILE A 164 -8.94 5.36 0.55
N LEU A 165 -8.97 4.03 0.57
CA LEU A 165 -9.12 3.27 1.80
C LEU A 165 -7.73 3.05 2.40
N ILE A 166 -7.51 3.62 3.59
CA ILE A 166 -6.35 3.34 4.43
C ILE A 166 -6.78 2.30 5.46
N ILE A 167 -6.32 1.08 5.27
CA ILE A 167 -6.73 -0.06 6.08
C ILE A 167 -5.58 -0.46 6.98
N LYS A 168 -5.77 -0.33 8.29
CA LYS A 168 -4.83 -0.72 9.34
C LYS A 168 -5.30 -2.02 10.00
N LYS A 169 -4.48 -3.07 10.03
CA LYS A 169 -4.79 -4.23 10.88
C LYS A 169 -4.60 -3.86 12.36
N VAL A 170 -5.65 -3.96 13.17
CA VAL A 170 -5.55 -3.86 14.64
C VAL A 170 -5.20 -5.25 15.15
N LEU A 171 -4.01 -5.40 15.71
CA LEU A 171 -3.63 -6.65 16.34
C LEU A 171 -4.11 -6.60 17.79
N GLY A 172 -5.09 -7.45 18.11
CA GLY A 172 -5.45 -7.76 19.49
C GLY A 172 -4.57 -8.91 19.96
N TYR A 173 -3.39 -8.58 20.47
CA TYR A 173 -2.62 -9.46 21.36
C TYR A 173 -2.53 -8.76 22.70
#